data_AF-A0A939A4H0-F1
#
_entry.id   AF-A0A939A4H0-F1
#
_cell.length_a   1.000
_cell.length_b   1.000
_cell.length_c   1.000
_cell.angle_alpha   90.00
_cell.angle_beta   90.00
_cell.angle_gamma   90.00
#
_symmetry.space_group_name_H-M   'P 1'
#
loop_
_entity.id
_entity.type
_entity.pdbx_description
1 polymer ?
#
loop_
_entity_poly.entity_id
_entity_poly.type
_entity_poly.pdbx_seq_one_letter_code
_entity_poly.pdbx_strand_id
1 'polypeptide(L)'
;MPWNALLPLAIALGYVAAFGWLRGVLGPGADSLGILAVLAVAASRGLAPGLVVAAVCALTALYYNGLDSLASAGGLATALALPLVGAVVGRLRDLQAALDREVAARRQRERELDAARHA
;
A
#
# COMPACT_ATOMS: atom_id res chain seq x y z
N MET A 1 -9.15 -13.44 -13.55
CA MET A 1 -8.30 -12.79 -12.52
C MET A 1 -9.03 -11.57 -11.97
N PRO A 2 -9.16 -11.39 -10.65
CA PRO A 2 -9.92 -10.27 -10.11
C PRO A 2 -9.20 -8.96 -10.44
N TRP A 3 -9.91 -8.05 -11.10
CA TRP A 3 -9.46 -6.71 -11.52
C TRP A 3 -8.79 -5.91 -10.38
N ASN A 4 -9.13 -6.23 -9.12
CA ASN A 4 -8.56 -5.66 -7.90
C ASN A 4 -7.06 -5.95 -7.71
N ALA A 5 -6.51 -7.02 -8.30
CA ALA A 5 -5.09 -7.35 -8.20
C ALA A 5 -4.23 -6.70 -9.32
N LEU A 6 -4.83 -6.35 -10.46
CA LEU A 6 -4.12 -5.77 -11.60
C LEU A 6 -3.73 -4.32 -11.35
N LEU A 7 -4.57 -3.55 -10.67
CA LEU A 7 -4.35 -2.14 -10.43
C LEU A 7 -3.15 -1.83 -9.49
N PRO A 8 -2.96 -2.50 -8.35
CA PRO A 8 -1.75 -2.33 -7.54
C PRO A 8 -0.49 -2.79 -8.28
N LEU A 9 -0.60 -3.83 -9.12
CA LEU A 9 0.50 -4.28 -9.97
C LEU A 9 0.86 -3.26 -11.05
N ALA A 10 -0.14 -2.63 -11.69
CA ALA A 10 0.06 -1.58 -12.68
C ALA A 10 0.69 -0.32 -12.07
N ILE A 11 0.31 0.06 -10.85
CA ILE A 11 0.93 1.17 -10.11
C ILE A 11 2.38 0.83 -9.77
N ALA A 12 2.64 -0.41 -9.31
CA ALA A 12 3.99 -0.87 -9.02
C ALA A 12 4.86 -0.88 -10.29
N LEU A 13 4.36 -1.40 -11.40
CA LEU A 13 5.05 -1.41 -12.69
C LEU A 13 5.28 0.00 -13.23
N GLY A 14 4.31 0.90 -13.07
CA GLY A 14 4.46 2.31 -13.41
C GLY A 14 5.56 2.98 -12.59
N TYR A 15 5.64 2.68 -11.30
CA TYR A 15 6.75 3.12 -10.46
C TYR A 15 8.08 2.56 -10.95
N VAL A 16 8.19 1.26 -11.24
CA VAL A 16 9.43 0.64 -11.75
C VAL A 16 9.90 1.31 -13.05
N ALA A 17 8.98 1.58 -13.98
CA ALA A 17 9.30 2.24 -15.24
C ALA A 17 9.76 3.70 -15.05
N ALA A 18 9.12 4.43 -14.15
CA ALA A 18 9.48 5.81 -13.83
C ALA A 18 10.78 5.91 -13.01
N PHE A 19 11.09 4.89 -12.21
CA PHE A 19 12.19 4.90 -11.23
C PHE A 19 13.56 5.12 -11.87
N GLY A 20 13.83 4.52 -13.04
CA GLY A 20 15.10 4.73 -13.75
C GLY A 20 15.32 6.19 -14.14
N TRP A 21 14.26 6.86 -14.60
CA TRP A 21 14.32 8.29 -14.94
C TRP A 21 14.42 9.17 -13.69
N LEU A 22 13.60 8.89 -12.67
CA LEU A 22 13.65 9.61 -11.39
C LEU A 22 15.02 9.50 -10.72
N ARG A 23 15.66 8.34 -10.77
CA ARG A 23 17.01 8.13 -10.22
C ARG A 23 18.07 8.90 -10.98
N GLY A 24 17.92 9.04 -12.31
CA GLY A 24 18.80 9.87 -13.11
C GLY A 24 18.76 11.36 -12.73
N VAL A 25 17.62 11.84 -12.21
CA VAL A 25 17.41 13.26 -11.84
C VAL A 25 17.66 13.52 -10.35
N LEU A 26 17.15 12.67 -9.45
CA LEU A 26 17.20 12.86 -7.99
C LEU A 26 18.31 12.04 -7.30
N GLY A 27 19.02 11.17 -8.02
CA GLY A 27 20.02 10.30 -7.44
C GLY A 27 19.43 9.33 -6.39
N PRO A 28 20.17 9.01 -5.31
CA PRO A 28 19.73 8.06 -4.27
C PRO A 28 18.45 8.47 -3.54
N GLY A 29 18.06 9.74 -3.60
CA GLY A 29 16.83 10.23 -2.99
C GLY A 29 15.55 9.68 -3.63
N ALA A 30 15.63 9.16 -4.87
CA ALA A 30 14.49 8.58 -5.58
C ALA A 30 13.90 7.36 -4.85
N ASP A 31 14.70 6.63 -4.08
CA ASP A 31 14.30 5.43 -3.32
C ASP A 31 13.15 5.74 -2.34
N SER A 32 13.17 6.95 -1.75
CA SER A 32 12.16 7.40 -0.78
C SER A 32 10.78 7.69 -1.39
N LEU A 33 10.71 7.91 -2.71
CA LEU A 33 9.44 8.17 -3.41
C LEU A 33 8.58 6.91 -3.53
N GLY A 34 9.16 5.72 -3.38
CA GLY A 34 8.41 4.48 -3.29
C GLY A 34 7.40 4.47 -2.14
N ILE A 35 7.67 5.23 -1.07
CA ILE A 35 6.76 5.37 0.08
C ILE A 35 5.42 5.94 -0.36
N LEU A 36 5.40 6.89 -1.30
CA LEU A 36 4.16 7.48 -1.81
C LEU A 36 3.31 6.46 -2.58
N ALA A 37 3.96 5.63 -3.41
CA ALA A 37 3.28 4.57 -4.15
C ALA A 37 2.68 3.52 -3.20
N VAL A 38 3.46 3.10 -2.20
CA VAL A 38 3.00 2.18 -1.15
C VAL A 38 1.84 2.76 -0.37
N LEU A 39 1.95 4.02 0.06
CA LEU A 39 0.92 4.71 0.83
C LEU A 39 -0.38 4.83 0.02
N ALA A 40 -0.30 5.24 -1.25
CA ALA A 40 -1.47 5.36 -2.12
C ALA A 40 -2.20 4.00 -2.29
N VAL A 41 -1.46 2.90 -2.42
CA VAL A 41 -2.06 1.57 -2.58
C VAL A 41 -2.57 1.00 -1.27
N ALA A 42 -1.79 1.09 -0.18
CA ALA A 42 -2.20 0.65 1.14
C ALA A 42 -3.45 1.41 1.61
N ALA A 43 -3.47 2.73 1.41
CA ALA A 43 -4.59 3.60 1.76
C ALA A 43 -5.81 3.44 0.86
N SER A 44 -5.72 2.78 -0.30
CA SER A 44 -6.86 2.57 -1.20
C SER A 44 -7.36 1.13 -1.24
N ARG A 45 -6.49 0.15 -0.96
CA ARG A 45 -6.83 -1.27 -1.10
C ARG A 45 -6.48 -2.13 0.11
N GLY A 46 -5.92 -1.55 1.17
CA GLY A 46 -5.64 -2.27 2.41
C GLY A 46 -4.26 -2.91 2.45
N LEU A 47 -4.07 -3.80 3.43
CA LEU A 47 -2.76 -4.33 3.83
C LEU A 47 -2.05 -5.13 2.74
N ALA A 48 -2.70 -6.19 2.25
CA ALA A 48 -2.08 -7.12 1.31
C ALA A 48 -1.55 -6.45 0.03
N PRO A 49 -2.33 -5.60 -0.69
CA PRO A 49 -1.81 -4.92 -1.88
C PRO A 49 -0.78 -3.84 -1.54
N GLY A 50 -0.89 -3.18 -0.38
CA GLY A 50 0.14 -2.25 0.09
C GLY A 50 1.50 -2.91 0.30
N LEU A 51 1.52 -4.11 0.90
CA LEU A 51 2.73 -4.91 1.09
C LEU A 51 3.35 -5.39 -0.22
N VAL A 52 2.53 -5.79 -1.20
CA VAL A 52 3.03 -6.20 -2.52
C VAL A 52 3.75 -5.04 -3.20
N VAL A 53 3.17 -3.84 -3.19
CA VAL A 53 3.81 -2.65 -3.76
C VAL A 53 5.09 -2.30 -3.01
N ALA A 54 5.09 -2.42 -1.67
CA ALA A 54 6.28 -2.19 -0.86
C ALA A 54 7.42 -3.14 -1.23
N ALA A 55 7.11 -4.43 -1.42
CA ALA A 55 8.08 -5.42 -1.87
C ALA A 55 8.64 -5.10 -3.26
N VAL A 56 7.79 -4.68 -4.21
CA VAL A 56 8.23 -4.30 -5.56
C VAL A 56 9.12 -3.06 -5.52
N CYS A 57 8.75 -2.02 -4.76
CA CYS A 57 9.57 -0.82 -4.60
C CYS A 57 10.93 -1.14 -3.96
N ALA A 58 10.96 -1.98 -2.92
CA ALA A 58 12.19 -2.42 -2.27
C ALA A 58 13.08 -3.23 -3.22
N LEU A 59 12.52 -4.18 -3.97
CA LEU A 59 13.26 -4.96 -4.98
C LEU A 59 13.82 -4.07 -6.10
N THR A 60 13.06 -3.06 -6.53
CA THR A 60 13.49 -2.11 -7.55
C THR A 60 14.68 -1.28 -7.05
N ALA A 61 14.60 -0.77 -5.83
CA ALA A 61 15.72 -0.05 -5.21
C ALA A 61 16.96 -0.95 -5.05
N LEU A 62 16.77 -2.22 -4.68
CA LEU A 62 17.85 -3.21 -4.56
C LEU A 62 18.53 -3.49 -5.91
N TYR A 63 17.74 -3.68 -6.96
CA TYR A 63 18.24 -3.96 -8.31
C TYR A 63 19.14 -2.82 -8.82
N TYR A 64 18.73 -1.58 -8.56
CA TYR A 64 19.43 -0.39 -9.03
C TYR A 64 20.62 0.01 -8.15
N ASN A 65 20.53 -0.13 -6.84
CA ASN A 65 21.58 0.27 -5.91
C ASN A 65 22.56 -0.85 -5.54
N GLY A 66 22.24 -2.11 -5.87
CA GLY A 66 23.02 -3.27 -5.47
C GLY A 66 22.84 -3.64 -3.99
N LEU A 67 23.28 -4.84 -3.60
CA LEU A 67 23.17 -5.31 -2.22
C LEU A 67 23.96 -4.46 -1.22
N ASP A 68 25.03 -3.80 -1.68
CA ASP A 68 25.87 -2.94 -0.85
C ASP A 68 25.13 -1.72 -0.29
N SER A 69 24.03 -1.30 -0.93
CA SER A 69 23.22 -0.17 -0.47
C SER A 69 22.46 -0.47 0.83
N LEU A 70 22.15 -1.75 1.11
CA LEU A 70 21.55 -2.18 2.37
C LEU A 70 22.50 -1.98 3.55
N ALA A 71 23.81 -2.03 3.32
CA ALA A 71 24.80 -1.78 4.37
C ALA A 71 24.86 -0.29 4.77
N SER A 72 24.29 0.60 3.95
CA SER A 72 24.14 2.00 4.31
C SER A 72 22.92 2.20 5.21
N ALA A 73 23.07 3.06 6.23
CA ALA A 73 21.97 3.41 7.13
C ALA A 73 20.73 3.95 6.39
N GLY A 74 20.93 4.61 5.24
CA GLY A 74 19.85 5.12 4.39
C GLY A 74 19.09 4.03 3.63
N GLY A 75 19.79 3.02 3.12
CA GLY A 75 19.17 1.89 2.41
C GLY A 75 18.35 0.99 3.32
N LEU A 76 18.88 0.68 4.51
CA LEU A 76 18.15 -0.10 5.53
C LEU A 76 16.90 0.62 6.04
N ALA A 77 17.00 1.93 6.32
CA ALA A 77 15.86 2.72 6.75
C ALA A 77 14.74 2.71 5.70
N THR A 78 15.09 2.83 4.42
CA THR A 78 14.11 2.85 3.33
C THR A 78 13.50 1.46 3.10
N ALA A 79 14.32 0.41 3.14
CA ALA A 79 13.89 -0.99 2.99
C ALA A 79 12.92 -1.43 4.10
N LEU A 80 13.08 -0.92 5.32
CA LEU A 80 12.17 -1.20 6.45
C LEU A 80 10.99 -0.23 6.51
N ALA A 81 11.16 1.04 6.10
CA ALA A 81 10.09 2.03 6.12
C ALA A 81 8.95 1.67 5.15
N LEU A 82 9.28 1.19 3.95
CA LEU A 82 8.29 0.79 2.93
C LEU A 82 7.28 -0.26 3.46
N PRO A 83 7.71 -1.43 3.98
CA PRO A 83 6.78 -2.42 4.51
C PRO A 83 6.10 -1.95 5.80
N LEU A 84 6.76 -1.16 6.67
CA LEU A 84 6.12 -0.59 7.86
C LEU A 84 4.98 0.37 7.50
N VAL A 85 5.19 1.28 6.57
CA VAL A 85 4.16 2.23 6.11
C VAL A 85 3.01 1.47 5.45
N GLY A 86 3.32 0.54 4.55
CA GLY A 86 2.31 -0.32 3.93
C GLY A 86 1.51 -1.12 4.96
N ALA A 87 2.19 -1.64 5.99
CA ALA A 87 1.57 -2.41 7.06
C ALA A 87 0.62 -1.56 7.91
N VAL A 88 1.09 -0.43 8.42
CA VAL A 88 0.31 0.44 9.31
C VAL A 88 -0.89 1.02 8.56
N VAL A 89 -0.65 1.63 7.39
CA VAL A 89 -1.72 2.29 6.62
C VAL A 89 -2.72 1.27 6.10
N GLY A 90 -2.22 0.14 5.59
CA GLY A 90 -3.08 -0.91 5.08
C GLY A 90 -3.93 -1.56 6.18
N ARG A 91 -3.34 -1.78 7.36
CA ARG A 91 -4.07 -2.32 8.52
C ARG A 91 -5.14 -1.35 9.01
N LEU A 92 -4.84 -0.05 9.06
CA LEU A 92 -5.82 0.99 9.42
C LEU A 92 -7.02 0.97 8.47
N ARG A 93 -6.78 0.88 7.16
CA ARG A 93 -7.87 0.79 6.17
C ARG A 93 -8.69 -0.49 6.31
N ASP A 94 -8.04 -1.63 6.57
CA ASP A 94 -8.76 -2.89 6.76
C ASP A 94 -9.65 -2.84 8.01
N LEU A 95 -9.18 -2.21 9.09
CA LEU A 95 -9.95 -1.99 10.31
C LEU A 95 -11.14 -1.05 10.07
N GLN A 96 -10.92 0.06 9.35
CA GLN A 96 -12.01 0.97 8.94
C GLN A 96 -13.06 0.22 8.12
N ALA A 97 -12.63 -0.54 7.11
CA ALA A 97 -13.55 -1.33 6.28
C ALA A 97 -14.28 -2.45 7.06
N ALA A 98 -13.71 -2.95 8.16
CA ALA A 98 -14.38 -3.89 9.04
C ALA A 98 -15.45 -3.18 9.89
N LEU A 99 -15.11 -2.03 10.48
CA LEU A 99 -16.05 -1.19 11.24
C LEU A 99 -17.23 -0.74 10.38
N ASP A 100 -16.97 -0.27 9.15
CA ASP A 100 -18.03 0.17 8.24
C ASP A 100 -19.00 -0.96 7.89
N ARG A 101 -18.48 -2.19 7.73
CA ARG A 101 -19.30 -3.39 7.52
C ARG A 101 -20.16 -3.71 8.73
N GLU A 102 -19.61 -3.59 9.94
CA GLU A 102 -20.36 -3.86 11.16
C GLU A 102 -21.45 -2.80 11.41
N VAL A 103 -21.14 -1.52 11.18
CA VAL A 103 -22.11 -0.42 11.29
C VAL A 103 -23.22 -0.57 10.25
N ALA A 104 -22.87 -0.91 9.00
CA ALA A 104 -23.86 -1.17 7.96
C ALA A 104 -24.79 -2.33 8.32
N ALA A 105 -24.24 -3.42 8.86
CA ALA A 105 -25.02 -4.57 9.30
C ALA A 105 -25.98 -4.22 10.46
N ARG A 106 -25.55 -3.40 11.43
CA ARG A 106 -26.41 -2.95 12.53
C ARG A 106 -27.56 -2.08 12.04
N ARG A 107 -27.27 -1.09 11.17
CA ARG A 107 -28.30 -0.23 10.56
C ARG A 107 -29.34 -1.03 9.79
N GLN A 108 -28.94 -2.13 9.16
CA GLN A 108 -29.85 -3.00 8.42
C GLN A 108 -30.82 -3.73 9.36
N ARG A 109 -30.31 -4.26 10.48
CA ARG A 109 -31.15 -4.90 11.51
C ARG A 109 -32.08 -3.91 12.21
N GLU A 110 -31.63 -2.69 12.47
CA GLU A 110 -32.48 -1.64 13.05
C GLU A 110 -33.65 -1.31 12.12
N ARG A 111 -33.40 -1.19 10.80
CA ARG A 111 -34.47 -0.98 9.81
C ARG A 111 -35.45 -2.16 9.74
N GLU A 112 -34.97 -3.39 9.84
CA GLU A 112 -35.81 -4.59 9.86
C GLU A 112 -36.68 -4.66 11.12
N LEU A 113 -36.12 -4.30 12.28
CA LEU A 113 -36.85 -4.25 13.55
C LEU A 113 -37.89 -3.12 13.56
N ASP A 114 -37.55 -1.94 13.05
CA ASP A 114 -38.49 -0.82 12.94
C ASP A 114 -39.62 -1.13 11.96
N ALA A 115 -39.32 -1.79 10.84
CA ALA A 115 -40.34 -2.25 9.89
C ALA A 115 -41.27 -3.31 10.52
N ALA A 116 -40.74 -4.22 11.34
CA ALA A 116 -41.54 -5.22 12.05
C ALA A 116 -42.35 -4.64 13.23
N ARG A 117 -41.95 -3.50 13.79
CA ARG A 117 -42.64 -2.83 14.90
C ARG A 117 -43.79 -1.94 14.44
N HIS A 118 -43.80 -1.56 13.18
CA HIS A 118 -44.83 -0.72 12.54
C HIS A 118 -45.72 -1.49 11.55
N ALA A 119 -45.51 -2.79 11.39
CA ALA A 119 -46.38 -3.71 10.66
C ALA A 119 -47.35 -4.41 11.63
#